data_AF-A0A2A2TEZ6-F1
#
_entry.id   AF-A0A2A2TEZ6-F1
#
_cell.length_a   1.000
_cell.length_b   1.000
_cell.length_c   1.000
_cell.angle_alpha   90.00
_cell.angle_beta   90.00
_cell.angle_gamma   90.00
#
_symmetry.space_group_name_H-M   'P 1'
#
loop_
_entity.id
_entity.type
_entity.pdbx_description
1 polymer ?
#
loop_
_entity_poly.entity_id
_entity_poly.type
_entity_poly.pdbx_seq_one_letter_code
_entity_poly.pdbx_strand_id
1 'polypeptide(L)' 'MQTVLTTSSMQLSLRSTPTQTQPKKIVALGDSLIYGFGDPDGGGWVERLRRLWMLPDSPGHVVYNLGVRGDRTM' A
#
# COMPACT_ATOMS: atom_id res chain seq x y z
N MET A 1 26.65 29.63 -46.83
CA MET A 1 26.54 29.95 -45.39
C MET A 1 25.08 29.75 -45.02
N GLN A 2 24.59 28.82 -44.21
CA GLN A 2 25.13 27.76 -43.36
C GLN A 2 24.04 26.67 -43.30
N THR A 3 24.46 25.41 -43.40
CA THR A 3 23.62 24.23 -43.14
C THR A 3 23.47 24.05 -41.63
N VAL A 4 22.24 24.16 -41.12
CA VAL A 4 21.96 23.92 -39.70
C VAL A 4 21.73 22.42 -39.50
N LEU A 5 22.78 21.72 -39.07
CA LEU A 5 22.67 20.33 -38.61
C LEU A 5 22.00 20.33 -37.23
N THR A 6 20.72 19.98 -37.18
CA THR A 6 20.03 19.73 -35.91
C THR A 6 20.50 18.38 -35.39
N THR A 7 21.33 18.40 -34.36
CA THR A 7 21.81 17.23 -33.63
C THR A 7 20.60 16.47 -33.08
N SER A 8 20.25 15.36 -33.70
CA SER A 8 19.23 14.43 -33.21
C SER A 8 19.76 13.76 -31.93
N SER A 9 19.47 14.36 -30.79
CA SER A 9 19.65 13.75 -29.48
C SER A 9 18.82 12.48 -29.41
N MET A 10 19.47 11.32 -29.45
CA MET A 10 18.83 10.05 -29.14
C MET A 10 18.38 10.08 -27.67
N GLN A 11 17.14 10.52 -27.43
CA GLN A 11 16.49 10.37 -26.13
C GLN A 11 16.25 8.88 -25.89
N LEU A 12 17.07 8.29 -25.04
CA LEU A 12 16.82 6.98 -24.45
C LEU A 12 15.49 7.09 -23.69
N SER A 13 14.39 6.61 -24.31
CA SER A 13 13.13 6.42 -23.61
C SER A 13 13.33 5.32 -22.58
N LEU A 14 13.73 5.72 -21.38
CA LEU A 14 13.59 4.94 -20.17
C LEU A 14 12.08 4.74 -19.96
N ARG A 15 11.49 3.79 -20.68
CA ARG A 15 10.18 3.24 -20.34
C ARG A 15 10.41 2.50 -19.02
N SER A 16 10.32 3.25 -17.92
CA SER A 16 9.95 2.68 -16.64
C SER A 16 8.61 2.00 -16.87
N THR A 17 8.65 0.68 -17.05
CA THR A 17 7.43 -0.11 -16.95
C THR A 17 6.84 0.22 -15.59
N PRO A 18 5.62 0.77 -15.50
CA PRO A 18 4.99 0.91 -14.21
C PRO A 18 4.92 -0.51 -13.64
N THR A 19 5.62 -0.75 -12.54
CA THR A 19 5.44 -1.99 -11.79
C THR A 19 3.99 -2.00 -11.38
N GLN A 20 3.18 -2.77 -12.10
CA GLN A 20 1.75 -2.88 -11.84
C GLN A 20 1.63 -3.59 -10.48
N THR A 21 1.58 -2.80 -9.42
CA THR A 21 1.46 -3.26 -8.04
C THR A 21 0.05 -3.78 -7.88
N GLN A 22 -0.11 -5.08 -8.10
CA GLN A 22 -1.39 -5.75 -7.90
C GLN A 22 -1.84 -5.53 -6.44
N PRO A 23 -3.12 -5.20 -6.21
CA PRO A 23 -3.66 -5.05 -4.86
C PRO A 23 -3.48 -6.34 -4.07
N LYS A 24 -2.70 -6.29 -2.99
CA LYS A 24 -2.53 -7.40 -2.04
C LYS A 24 -3.69 -7.46 -1.06
N LYS A 25 -3.98 -8.68 -0.61
CA LYS A 25 -4.93 -8.97 0.47
C LYS A 25 -4.13 -9.42 1.68
N ILE A 26 -4.36 -8.80 2.83
CA ILE A 26 -3.68 -9.10 4.08
C ILE A 26 -4.72 -9.53 5.11
N VAL A 27 -4.41 -10.57 5.86
CA VAL A 27 -5.21 -11.02 6.99
C VAL A 27 -4.37 -10.83 8.25
N ALA A 28 -4.89 -10.05 9.20
CA ALA A 28 -4.28 -9.86 10.51
C ALA A 28 -4.97 -10.78 11.51
N LEU A 29 -4.21 -11.70 12.11
CA LEU A 29 -4.68 -12.69 13.09
C LEU A 29 -4.00 -12.45 14.43
N GLY A 30 -4.75 -12.57 15.51
CA GLY A 30 -4.20 -12.53 16.86
C GLY A 30 -5.23 -12.10 17.90
N ASP A 31 -4.72 -11.47 18.96
CA ASP A 31 -5.50 -11.21 20.15
C ASP A 31 -6.12 -9.79 20.18
N SER A 32 -6.25 -9.25 21.38
CA SER A 32 -6.71 -7.90 21.69
C SER A 32 -5.94 -6.79 20.95
N LEU A 33 -4.65 -6.95 20.65
CA LEU A 33 -3.86 -5.94 19.93
C LEU A 33 -4.29 -5.85 18.47
N ILE A 34 -4.53 -7.00 17.85
CA ILE A 34 -5.03 -7.07 16.47
C ILE A 34 -6.47 -6.59 16.41
N TYR A 35 -7.29 -6.98 17.39
CA TYR A 35 -8.67 -6.52 17.54
C TYR A 35 -8.79 -4.98 17.63
N GLY A 36 -7.73 -4.29 18.07
CA GLY A 36 -7.75 -2.84 18.27
C GLY A 36 -8.25 -2.42 19.66
N PHE A 37 -8.09 -3.29 20.66
CA PHE A 37 -8.50 -3.00 22.03
C PHE A 37 -7.73 -1.79 22.59
N GLY A 38 -8.46 -0.79 23.09
CA GLY A 38 -7.89 0.44 23.65
C GLY A 38 -7.80 1.62 22.68
N ASP A 39 -8.17 1.44 21.40
CA ASP A 39 -8.24 2.53 20.42
C ASP A 39 -9.65 2.65 19.81
N PRO A 40 -10.64 3.16 20.57
CA PRO A 40 -12.02 3.28 20.09
C PRO A 40 -12.16 4.28 18.94
N ASP A 41 -11.32 5.31 18.89
CA ASP A 41 -11.37 6.35 17.86
C ASP A 41 -10.70 5.92 16.55
N GLY A 42 -9.52 5.29 16.66
CA GLY A 42 -8.73 4.86 15.50
C GLY A 42 -9.03 3.44 15.02
N GLY A 43 -9.75 2.64 15.80
CA GLY A 43 -10.06 1.24 15.49
C GLY A 43 -8.85 0.30 15.56
N GLY A 44 -7.77 0.74 16.19
CA GLY A 44 -6.50 0.01 16.25
C GLY A 44 -5.62 0.21 15.02
N TRP A 45 -4.42 -0.37 15.08
CA TRP A 45 -3.43 -0.19 14.02
C TRP A 45 -3.86 -0.78 12.68
N VAL A 46 -4.64 -1.87 12.69
CA VAL A 46 -5.11 -2.55 11.47
C VAL A 46 -6.03 -1.63 10.66
N GLU A 47 -6.92 -0.91 11.34
CA GLU A 47 -7.83 0.04 10.70
C GLU A 47 -7.10 1.31 10.23
N ARG A 48 -6.12 1.80 11.00
CA ARG A 48 -5.25 2.90 10.57
C ARG A 48 -4.44 2.55 9.32
N LEU A 49 -3.91 1.33 9.26
CA LEU A 49 -3.20 0.81 8.08
C LEU A 49 -4.12 0.73 6.86
N ARG A 50 -5.34 0.22 7.05
CA ARG A 50 -6.37 0.18 6.01
C ARG A 50 -6.64 1.58 5.44
N ARG A 51 -6.82 2.59 6.30
CA ARG A 51 -7.07 3.97 5.87
C ARG A 51 -5.89 4.58 5.12
N LEU A 52 -4.67 4.30 5.56
CA LEU A 52 -3.46 4.76 4.88
C LEU A 52 -3.35 4.18 3.45
N TRP A 53 -3.84 2.95 3.24
CA TRP A 53 -3.89 2.30 1.93
C TRP A 53 -5.21 2.50 1.17
N MET A 54 -6.06 3.43 1.60
CA MET A 54 -7.18 3.93 0.81
C MET A 54 -6.84 5.24 0.08
N LEU A 55 -5.63 5.78 0.27
CA LEU A 55 -5.17 6.98 -0.43
C LEU A 55 -5.06 6.72 -1.95
N PRO A 56 -5.32 7.74 -2.80
CA PRO A 56 -5.33 7.59 -4.26
C PRO A 56 -3.98 7.14 -4.84
N ASP A 57 -2.87 7.41 -4.15
CA ASP A 57 -1.53 6.97 -4.54
C ASP A 57 -1.21 5.52 -4.15
N SER A 58 -2.14 4.84 -3.46
CA SER A 58 -1.92 3.48 -2.98
C SER A 58 -2.58 2.44 -3.90
N PRO A 59 -2.00 1.24 -4.02
CA PRO A 59 -2.51 0.17 -4.88
C PRO A 59 -3.82 -0.48 -4.40
N GLY A 60 -4.57 0.14 -3.48
CA GLY A 60 -5.88 -0.36 -3.02
C GLY A 60 -5.81 -1.68 -2.26
N HIS A 61 -4.83 -1.82 -1.35
CA HIS A 61 -4.67 -3.02 -0.54
C HIS A 61 -5.88 -3.28 0.37
N VAL A 62 -6.24 -4.55 0.54
CA VAL A 62 -7.34 -4.96 1.41
C VAL A 62 -6.78 -5.61 2.67
N VAL A 63 -7.25 -5.17 3.83
CA VAL A 63 -6.84 -5.71 5.14
C VAL A 63 -8.06 -6.27 5.86
N TYR A 64 -8.00 -7.53 6.24
CA TYR A 64 -9.01 -8.21 7.05
C TYR A 64 -8.49 -8.35 8.47
N ASN A 65 -9.18 -7.71 9.41
CA ASN A 65 -8.91 -7.86 10.84
C ASN A 65 -9.68 -9.07 11.36
N LEU A 66 -8.95 -10.10 11.79
CA LEU A 66 -9.49 -11.31 12.42
C LEU A 66 -8.93 -11.46 13.86
N GLY A 67 -8.61 -10.35 14.51
CA GLY A 67 -8.22 -10.35 15.91
C GLY A 67 -9.39 -10.68 16.83
N VAL A 68 -9.17 -11.53 17.83
CA VAL A 68 -10.19 -11.89 18.84
C VAL A 68 -9.68 -11.48 20.22
N ARG A 69 -10.50 -10.71 20.96
CA ARG A 69 -10.09 -10.24 22.30
C ARG A 69 -9.87 -11.44 23.23
N GLY A 70 -8.67 -11.51 23.81
CA GLY A 70 -8.27 -12.58 24.72
C GLY A 70 -7.95 -13.91 24.03
N ASP A 71 -7.73 -13.90 22.71
CA ASP A 71 -7.22 -15.06 21.97
C ASP A 71 -5.89 -15.53 22.56
N ARG A 72 -5.72 -16.86 22.65
CA ARG A 72 -4.53 -17.50 23.20
C ARG A 72 -4.17 -18.69 22.32
N THR A 73 -2.89 -19.00 22.27
CA THR A 73 -2.37 -20.12 21.47
C THR A 73 -2.49 -21.48 22.15
N MET A 74 -3.08 -21.56 23.34
CA MET A 74 -3.03 -22.73 24.24
C MET A 74 -4.43 -23.20 24.65
#